data_AF-A0AAC9LP75-F1
#
_entry.id   AF-A0AAC9LP75-F1
#
_cell.length_a   1.000
_cell.length_b   1.000
_cell.length_c   1.000
_cell.angle_alpha   90.00
_cell.angle_beta   90.00
_cell.angle_gamma   90.00
#
_symmetry.space_group_name_H-M   'P 1'
#
loop_
_entity.id
_entity.type
_entity.pdbx_description
1 polymer ?
#
loop_
_entity_poly.entity_id
_entity_poly.type
_entity_poly.pdbx_seq_one_letter_code
_entity_poly.pdbx_strand_id
1 'polypeptide(L)'
;MKKTIFLFFIVLLIFNCNNDVTNEALPSNHLEKYKWNNKLEDSLVSGSTYLSVYSQIYSITEHKKLDLTATISIRNINKRDTVFIKTANYYDTKGDLIRTYLTTPIFVKPMQTIEIVIDEKDQTGGAGANFVFDWLAPKKVNSPYFEGVMITTYGQQGLSLTTQGVEIKN
;
A
#
# COMPACT_ATOMS: atom_id res chain seq x y z
N MET A 1 58.32 -13.63 -0.25
CA MET A 1 57.72 -12.31 -0.54
C MET A 1 56.61 -12.35 -1.60
N LYS A 2 56.67 -13.19 -2.65
CA LYS A 2 55.58 -13.29 -3.65
C LYS A 2 54.28 -13.94 -3.12
N LYS A 3 54.36 -14.93 -2.23
CA LYS A 3 53.17 -15.60 -1.65
C LYS A 3 52.38 -14.74 -0.66
N THR A 4 53.04 -13.82 0.05
CA THR A 4 52.40 -12.91 1.00
C THR A 4 51.67 -11.76 0.29
N ILE A 5 52.16 -11.32 -0.87
CA ILE A 5 51.47 -10.32 -1.72
C ILE A 5 50.20 -10.91 -2.34
N PHE A 6 50.22 -12.18 -2.74
CA PHE A 6 49.05 -12.87 -3.29
C PHE A 6 47.92 -13.05 -2.27
N LEU A 7 48.27 -13.28 -0.99
CA LEU A 7 47.29 -13.40 0.09
C LEU A 7 46.58 -12.06 0.39
N PHE A 8 47.28 -10.93 0.24
CA PHE A 8 46.72 -9.60 0.46
C PHE A 8 45.73 -9.18 -0.63
N PHE A 9 45.93 -9.64 -1.87
CA PHE A 9 45.02 -9.35 -3.00
C PHE A 9 43.69 -10.10 -2.90
N ILE A 10 43.66 -11.26 -2.24
CA ILE A 10 42.44 -12.05 -1.99
C ILE A 10 41.59 -11.45 -0.87
N VAL A 11 42.22 -10.81 0.13
CA VAL A 11 41.51 -10.14 1.25
C VAL A 11 40.85 -8.82 0.80
N LEU A 12 41.35 -8.18 -0.25
CA LEU A 12 40.73 -6.97 -0.82
C LEU A 12 39.48 -7.27 -1.69
N LEU A 13 39.29 -8.50 -2.14
CA LEU A 13 38.14 -8.89 -2.97
C LEU A 13 36.87 -9.22 -2.18
N ILE A 14 36.97 -9.36 -0.85
CA ILE A 14 35.83 -9.67 0.04
C ILE A 14 35.16 -8.44 0.66
N PHE A 15 35.66 -7.23 0.39
CA PHE A 15 35.09 -5.97 0.91
C PHE A 15 34.18 -5.22 -0.08
N ASN A 16 33.67 -5.89 -1.12
CA ASN A 16 32.89 -5.19 -2.14
C ASN A 16 31.37 -5.27 -1.90
N CYS A 17 30.83 -4.10 -1.58
CA CYS A 17 29.43 -3.65 -1.67
C CYS A 17 28.35 -4.42 -0.89
N ASN A 18 28.14 -4.03 0.37
CA ASN A 18 26.78 -3.90 0.89
C ASN A 18 26.18 -2.60 0.33
N ASN A 19 25.49 -2.71 -0.80
CA ASN A 19 24.53 -1.69 -1.17
C ASN A 19 23.26 -1.97 -0.34
N ASP A 20 23.19 -1.36 0.84
CA ASP A 20 21.90 -1.16 1.50
C ASP A 20 21.14 -0.15 0.64
N VAL A 21 20.50 -0.66 -0.42
CA VAL A 21 19.49 0.10 -1.14
C VAL A 21 18.34 0.25 -0.15
N THR A 22 18.33 1.37 0.57
CA THR A 22 17.16 1.88 1.25
C THR A 22 16.12 2.17 0.18
N ASN A 23 15.42 1.12 -0.26
CA ASN A 23 14.19 1.21 -1.01
C ASN A 23 13.13 1.61 0.01
N GLU A 24 13.18 2.86 0.49
CA GLU A 24 11.97 3.44 1.02
C GLU A 24 11.00 3.44 -0.15
N ALA A 25 9.99 2.56 -0.07
CA ALA A 25 8.88 2.52 -1.02
C ALA A 25 8.20 3.90 -0.96
N LEU A 26 8.68 4.84 -1.75
CA LEU A 26 8.03 6.12 -1.95
C LEU A 26 6.69 5.81 -2.60
N PRO A 27 5.57 6.40 -2.13
CA PRO A 27 4.30 6.30 -2.82
C PRO A 27 4.55 6.69 -4.28
N SER A 28 4.13 5.84 -5.23
CA SER A 28 4.39 6.16 -6.62
C SER A 28 3.82 7.56 -6.92
N ASN A 29 4.67 8.41 -7.48
CA ASN A 29 4.38 9.75 -8.00
C ASN A 29 3.19 9.79 -8.99
N HIS A 30 2.65 8.64 -9.35
CA HIS A 30 1.46 8.47 -10.16
C HIS A 30 0.18 9.07 -9.54
N LEU A 31 0.06 9.11 -8.19
CA LEU A 31 -1.14 9.66 -7.53
C LEU A 31 -1.29 11.18 -7.76
N GLU A 32 -0.19 11.88 -8.02
CA GLU A 32 -0.15 13.34 -8.25
C GLU A 32 -1.08 13.78 -9.39
N LYS A 33 -1.23 12.96 -10.44
CA LYS A 33 -2.03 13.29 -11.62
C LYS A 33 -3.55 13.32 -11.35
N TYR A 34 -3.98 12.81 -10.20
CA TYR A 34 -5.38 12.77 -9.79
C TYR A 34 -5.72 13.82 -8.75
N LYS A 35 -4.75 14.65 -8.32
CA LYS A 35 -4.97 15.70 -7.34
C LYS A 35 -6.10 16.65 -7.78
N TRP A 36 -6.98 16.92 -6.84
CA TRP A 36 -8.05 17.88 -6.98
C TRP A 36 -7.68 19.16 -6.23
N ASN A 37 -7.30 20.19 -7.00
CA ASN A 37 -6.87 21.48 -6.44
C ASN A 37 -8.01 22.50 -6.35
N ASN A 38 -9.20 22.17 -6.83
CA ASN A 38 -10.35 23.07 -6.77
C ASN A 38 -11.08 22.93 -5.43
N LYS A 39 -11.94 23.90 -5.11
CA LYS A 39 -12.83 23.79 -3.95
C LYS A 39 -13.74 22.57 -4.13
N LEU A 40 -13.82 21.72 -3.10
CA LEU A 40 -14.79 20.63 -3.04
C LEU A 40 -16.19 21.20 -2.78
N GLU A 41 -17.21 20.63 -3.41
CA GLU A 41 -18.58 21.11 -3.22
C GLU A 41 -19.08 20.82 -1.80
N ASP A 42 -19.78 21.78 -1.21
CA ASP A 42 -20.38 21.66 0.13
C ASP A 42 -21.57 20.66 0.14
N SER A 43 -22.00 20.20 -1.05
CA SER A 43 -23.07 19.22 -1.25
C SER A 43 -22.63 17.75 -1.05
N LEU A 44 -21.32 17.50 -1.04
CA LEU A 44 -20.75 16.16 -0.94
C LEU A 44 -20.97 15.59 0.46
N VAL A 45 -21.28 14.29 0.52
CA VAL A 45 -21.32 13.54 1.77
C VAL A 45 -19.96 12.91 2.03
N SER A 46 -19.55 12.90 3.30
CA SER A 46 -18.32 12.25 3.75
C SER A 46 -18.59 10.87 4.32
N GLY A 47 -17.66 9.95 4.10
CA GLY A 47 -17.61 8.66 4.78
C GLY A 47 -16.18 8.16 4.93
N SER A 48 -16.03 7.06 5.64
CA SER A 48 -14.74 6.42 5.85
C SER A 48 -14.85 4.90 5.66
N THR A 49 -13.83 4.30 5.07
CA THR A 49 -13.78 2.85 4.82
C THR A 49 -12.47 2.27 5.34
N TYR A 50 -12.58 1.21 6.13
CA TYR A 50 -11.47 0.40 6.62
C TYR A 50 -11.16 -0.74 5.64
N LEU A 51 -9.89 -1.01 5.36
CA LEU A 51 -9.45 -2.14 4.55
C LEU A 51 -8.27 -2.84 5.21
N SER A 52 -8.44 -4.12 5.55
CA SER A 52 -7.32 -4.95 6.02
C SER A 52 -6.29 -5.16 4.91
N VAL A 53 -5.01 -5.00 5.22
CA VAL A 53 -3.90 -5.20 4.29
C VAL A 53 -2.79 -5.97 5.00
N TYR A 54 -2.28 -7.00 4.33
CA TYR A 54 -1.26 -7.86 4.92
C TYR A 54 0.02 -7.69 4.10
N SER A 55 1.03 -7.04 4.68
CA SER A 55 2.40 -7.08 4.13
C SER A 55 3.13 -8.34 4.56
N GLN A 56 2.66 -9.00 5.63
CA GLN A 56 3.14 -10.29 6.07
C GLN A 56 1.98 -11.22 6.48
N ILE A 57 2.17 -12.53 6.40
CA ILE A 57 1.24 -13.52 6.97
C ILE A 57 1.98 -14.67 7.65
N TYR A 58 1.45 -15.16 8.77
CA TYR A 58 2.05 -16.28 9.48
C TYR A 58 1.99 -17.57 8.66
N SER A 59 3.05 -18.36 8.74
CA SER A 59 3.19 -19.62 8.00
C SER A 59 3.82 -20.68 8.90
N ILE A 60 3.16 -21.84 9.00
CA ILE A 60 3.57 -23.00 9.82
C ILE A 60 3.54 -22.73 11.33
N THR A 61 4.17 -21.65 11.81
CA THR A 61 4.24 -21.26 13.24
C THR A 61 4.12 -19.74 13.42
N GLU A 62 3.95 -19.29 14.66
CA GLU A 62 3.95 -17.86 15.00
C GLU A 62 5.31 -17.16 14.81
N HIS A 63 6.40 -17.92 14.64
CA HIS A 63 7.75 -17.38 14.46
C HIS A 63 8.14 -17.23 12.99
N LYS A 64 7.33 -17.75 12.07
CA LYS A 64 7.62 -17.70 10.64
C LYS A 64 6.52 -16.95 9.91
N LYS A 65 6.93 -15.93 9.16
CA LYS A 65 6.06 -15.12 8.30
C LYS A 65 6.52 -15.21 6.86
N LEU A 66 5.58 -15.01 5.94
CA LEU A 66 5.82 -14.80 4.53
C LEU A 66 5.52 -13.34 4.21
N ASP A 67 6.40 -12.71 3.46
CA ASP A 67 6.21 -11.34 2.96
C ASP A 67 5.31 -11.36 1.72
N LEU A 68 4.47 -10.33 1.58
CA LEU A 68 3.45 -10.23 0.55
C LEU A 68 3.56 -8.87 -0.16
N THR A 69 3.44 -8.86 -1.48
CA THR A 69 3.11 -7.63 -2.21
C THR A 69 1.61 -7.36 -2.06
N ALA A 70 1.22 -6.16 -1.64
CA ALA A 70 -0.18 -5.77 -1.56
C ALA A 70 -0.55 -4.77 -2.65
N THR A 71 -1.58 -5.07 -3.43
CA THR A 71 -2.22 -4.15 -4.37
C THR A 71 -3.55 -3.70 -3.80
N ILE A 72 -3.66 -2.41 -3.49
CA ILE A 72 -4.86 -1.79 -2.96
C ILE A 72 -5.54 -1.04 -4.10
N SER A 73 -6.73 -1.49 -4.48
CA SER A 73 -7.56 -0.89 -5.51
C SER A 73 -8.62 0.01 -4.90
N ILE A 74 -8.60 1.27 -5.31
CA ILE A 74 -9.63 2.27 -5.04
C ILE A 74 -10.51 2.39 -6.28
N ARG A 75 -11.76 1.94 -6.19
CA ARG A 75 -12.67 1.85 -7.35
C ARG A 75 -13.84 2.80 -7.20
N ASN A 76 -14.12 3.57 -8.24
CA ASN A 76 -15.40 4.23 -8.39
C ASN A 76 -16.37 3.29 -9.12
N ILE A 77 -17.33 2.71 -8.40
CA ILE A 77 -18.33 1.81 -8.97
C ILE A 77 -19.55 2.56 -9.54
N ASN A 78 -19.55 3.89 -9.51
CA ASN A 78 -20.58 4.71 -10.11
C ASN A 78 -20.34 4.88 -11.62
N LYS A 79 -21.42 4.84 -12.39
CA LYS A 79 -21.38 4.92 -13.86
C LYS A 79 -21.31 6.34 -14.42
N ARG A 80 -21.60 7.36 -13.59
CA ARG A 80 -21.78 8.75 -14.05
C ARG A 80 -21.08 9.77 -13.17
N ASP A 81 -21.05 9.51 -11.87
CA ASP A 81 -20.58 10.49 -10.88
C ASP A 81 -19.14 10.20 -10.45
N THR A 82 -18.37 11.27 -10.32
CA THR A 82 -17.02 11.24 -9.76
C THR A 82 -17.10 11.19 -8.23
N VAL A 83 -16.21 10.41 -7.62
CA VAL A 83 -16.01 10.39 -6.17
C VAL A 83 -14.62 10.89 -5.84
N PHE A 84 -14.39 11.28 -4.59
CA PHE A 84 -13.13 11.84 -4.14
C PHE A 84 -12.59 11.06 -2.95
N ILE A 85 -11.27 10.90 -2.89
CA ILE A 85 -10.58 10.32 -1.76
C ILE A 85 -9.79 11.44 -1.11
N LYS A 86 -10.13 11.75 0.14
CA LYS A 86 -9.52 12.83 0.91
C LYS A 86 -8.20 12.38 1.53
N THR A 87 -8.19 11.20 2.13
CA THR A 87 -7.02 10.63 2.81
C THR A 87 -6.94 9.13 2.53
N ALA A 88 -5.73 8.60 2.62
CA ALA A 88 -5.44 7.17 2.63
C ALA A 88 -4.34 6.93 3.66
N ASN A 89 -4.73 6.54 4.85
CA ASN A 89 -3.84 6.36 5.99
C ASN A 89 -3.53 4.88 6.18
N TYR A 90 -2.25 4.53 6.21
CA TYR A 90 -1.75 3.17 6.38
C TYR A 90 -1.24 2.98 7.81
N TYR A 91 -1.82 2.02 8.52
CA TYR A 91 -1.52 1.69 9.91
C TYR A 91 -0.85 0.33 10.01
N ASP A 92 0.05 0.20 10.99
CA ASP A 92 0.70 -1.06 11.31
C ASP A 92 -0.21 -2.01 12.11
N THR A 93 0.33 -3.19 12.44
CA THR A 93 -0.35 -4.22 13.24
C THR A 93 -0.73 -3.75 14.65
N LYS A 94 -0.03 -2.73 15.20
CA LYS A 94 -0.28 -2.18 16.53
C LYS A 94 -1.30 -1.03 16.50
N GLY A 95 -1.64 -0.55 15.30
CA GLY A 95 -2.53 0.59 15.11
C GLY A 95 -1.79 1.92 15.00
N ASP A 96 -0.46 1.91 14.86
CA ASP A 96 0.34 3.12 14.68
C ASP A 96 0.28 3.57 13.20
N LEU A 97 0.10 4.88 12.97
CA LEU A 97 0.10 5.44 11.62
C LEU A 97 1.51 5.40 11.03
N ILE A 98 1.70 4.58 9.98
CA ILE A 98 2.98 4.47 9.27
C ILE A 98 3.11 5.59 8.23
N ARG A 99 2.08 5.75 7.40
CA ARG A 99 2.15 6.63 6.21
C ARG A 99 0.79 7.16 5.81
N THR A 100 0.75 8.41 5.37
CA THR A 100 -0.41 8.98 4.67
C THR A 100 -0.08 9.09 3.19
N TYR A 101 -0.76 8.30 2.36
CA TYR A 101 -0.53 8.24 0.91
C TYR A 101 -1.17 9.40 0.16
N LEU A 102 -2.22 10.00 0.73
CA LEU A 102 -2.96 11.11 0.14
C LEU A 102 -3.09 12.24 1.17
N THR A 103 -2.34 13.32 0.95
CA THR A 103 -2.42 14.56 1.75
C THR A 103 -3.26 15.64 1.06
N THR A 104 -3.50 15.50 -0.24
CA THR A 104 -4.40 16.32 -1.04
C THR A 104 -5.50 15.42 -1.60
N PRO A 105 -6.77 15.84 -1.59
CA PRO A 105 -7.84 15.06 -2.18
C PRO A 105 -7.55 14.72 -3.64
N ILE A 106 -7.91 13.51 -4.05
CA ILE A 106 -7.87 13.07 -5.44
C ILE A 106 -9.27 12.77 -5.94
N PHE A 107 -9.50 12.92 -7.25
CA PHE A 107 -10.74 12.48 -7.89
C PHE A 107 -10.59 11.08 -8.48
N VAL A 108 -11.68 10.32 -8.48
CA VAL A 108 -11.79 9.01 -9.14
C VAL A 108 -12.98 9.08 -10.10
N LYS A 109 -12.70 9.10 -11.41
CA LYS A 109 -13.73 9.22 -12.46
C LYS A 109 -14.70 8.03 -12.42
N PRO A 110 -15.89 8.15 -13.02
CA PRO A 110 -16.81 7.02 -13.14
C PRO A 110 -16.12 5.77 -13.71
N MET A 111 -16.35 4.62 -13.08
CA MET A 111 -15.75 3.32 -13.43
C MET A 111 -14.20 3.27 -13.39
N GLN A 112 -13.53 4.30 -12.88
CA GLN A 112 -12.07 4.32 -12.77
C GLN A 112 -11.60 3.53 -11.54
N THR A 113 -10.45 2.87 -11.69
CA THR A 113 -9.67 2.32 -10.57
C THR A 113 -8.35 3.07 -10.45
N ILE A 114 -7.93 3.34 -9.21
CA ILE A 114 -6.60 3.84 -8.85
C ILE A 114 -5.98 2.83 -7.90
N GLU A 115 -4.68 2.60 -8.01
CA GLU A 115 -3.98 1.59 -7.22
C GLU A 115 -2.89 2.21 -6.34
N ILE A 116 -2.74 1.65 -5.15
CA ILE A 116 -1.59 1.82 -4.27
C ILE A 116 -0.93 0.44 -4.14
N VAL A 117 0.39 0.37 -4.30
CA VAL A 117 1.14 -0.88 -4.15
C VAL A 117 2.06 -0.76 -2.94
N ILE A 118 2.00 -1.76 -2.06
CA ILE A 118 2.96 -1.98 -0.99
C ILE A 118 3.89 -3.09 -1.45
N ASP A 119 5.16 -2.76 -1.61
CA ASP A 119 6.18 -3.70 -2.07
C ASP A 119 6.38 -4.81 -1.04
N GLU A 120 6.69 -6.03 -1.49
CA GLU A 120 6.98 -7.20 -0.62
C GLU A 120 8.04 -6.90 0.45
N LYS A 121 9.00 -6.02 0.14
CA LYS A 121 10.07 -5.65 1.08
C LYS A 121 9.61 -4.69 2.17
N ASP A 122 8.46 -4.05 2.02
CA ASP A 122 7.91 -3.15 3.02
C ASP A 122 7.17 -3.95 4.10
N GLN A 123 7.94 -4.36 5.11
CA GLN A 123 7.44 -5.11 6.26
C GLN A 123 6.86 -4.22 7.37
N THR A 124 6.80 -2.91 7.18
CA THR A 124 6.41 -1.96 8.25
C THR A 124 4.98 -2.17 8.74
N GLY A 125 4.10 -2.69 7.87
CA GLY A 125 2.72 -3.03 8.25
C GLY A 125 2.59 -4.27 9.12
N GLY A 126 3.45 -5.26 8.92
CA GLY A 126 3.36 -6.55 9.57
C GLY A 126 2.12 -7.37 9.14
N ALA A 127 1.60 -8.16 10.08
CA ALA A 127 0.57 -9.17 9.82
C ALA A 127 -0.87 -8.73 10.10
N GLY A 128 -1.08 -7.48 10.52
CA GLY A 128 -2.40 -6.91 10.82
C GLY A 128 -2.53 -5.46 10.37
N ALA A 129 -1.78 -5.05 9.34
CA ALA A 129 -1.88 -3.71 8.82
C ALA A 129 -3.25 -3.42 8.19
N ASN A 130 -3.52 -2.13 8.02
CA ASN A 130 -4.77 -1.69 7.42
C ASN A 130 -4.65 -0.31 6.80
N PHE A 131 -5.57 -0.03 5.89
CA PHE A 131 -5.85 1.31 5.40
C PHE A 131 -7.15 1.84 5.98
N VAL A 132 -7.17 3.13 6.29
CA VAL A 132 -8.39 3.91 6.47
C VAL A 132 -8.45 4.97 5.38
N PHE A 133 -9.53 4.95 4.61
CA PHE A 133 -9.80 5.92 3.55
C PHE A 133 -10.91 6.85 3.98
N ASP A 134 -10.64 8.15 4.06
CA ASP A 134 -11.72 9.14 4.10
C ASP A 134 -12.07 9.55 2.68
N TRP A 135 -13.35 9.54 2.35
CA TRP A 135 -13.84 9.82 1.01
C TRP A 135 -15.02 10.79 1.03
N LEU A 136 -15.26 11.40 -0.13
CA LEU A 136 -16.39 12.28 -0.39
C LEU A 136 -17.10 11.80 -1.65
N ALA A 137 -18.42 11.83 -1.64
CA ALA A 137 -19.23 11.44 -2.79
C ALA A 137 -20.49 12.31 -2.89
N PRO A 138 -21.06 12.50 -4.09
CA PRO A 138 -22.36 13.14 -4.22
C PRO A 138 -23.46 12.43 -3.43
N LYS A 139 -24.50 13.17 -3.03
CA LYS A 139 -25.64 12.58 -2.32
C LYS A 139 -26.34 11.54 -3.22
N LYS A 140 -26.66 10.35 -2.67
CA LYS A 140 -27.34 9.21 -3.34
C LYS A 140 -26.51 8.43 -4.37
N VAL A 141 -25.19 8.63 -4.45
CA VAL A 141 -24.32 7.72 -5.22
C VAL A 141 -23.74 6.63 -4.32
N ASN A 142 -23.20 5.58 -4.91
CA ASN A 142 -22.50 4.55 -4.14
C ASN A 142 -21.19 5.12 -3.59
N SER A 143 -20.83 4.71 -2.38
CA SER A 143 -19.48 4.91 -1.84
C SER A 143 -18.43 4.28 -2.75
N PRO A 144 -17.18 4.80 -2.76
CA PRO A 144 -16.09 4.12 -3.43
C PRO A 144 -15.90 2.72 -2.85
N TYR A 145 -15.58 1.76 -3.72
CA TYR A 145 -15.29 0.39 -3.30
C TYR A 145 -13.78 0.21 -3.18
N PHE A 146 -13.35 -0.42 -2.09
CA PHE A 146 -11.96 -0.65 -1.77
C PHE A 146 -11.69 -2.13 -1.68
N GLU A 147 -10.59 -2.57 -2.28
CA GLU A 147 -10.22 -3.97 -2.38
C GLU A 147 -8.71 -4.10 -2.21
N GLY A 148 -8.28 -5.11 -1.46
CA GLY A 148 -6.88 -5.49 -1.35
C GLY A 148 -6.67 -6.83 -2.02
N VAL A 149 -5.63 -6.96 -2.82
CA VAL A 149 -5.13 -8.22 -3.34
C VAL A 149 -3.69 -8.36 -2.90
N MET A 150 -3.40 -9.37 -2.10
CA MET A 150 -2.06 -9.64 -1.60
C MET A 150 -1.56 -10.93 -2.21
N ILE A 151 -0.35 -10.90 -2.76
CA ILE A 151 0.29 -12.04 -3.40
C ILE A 151 1.68 -12.26 -2.85
N THR A 152 2.10 -13.53 -2.81
CA THR A 152 3.50 -13.91 -2.63
C THR A 152 3.81 -15.12 -3.47
N THR A 153 5.05 -15.17 -3.94
CA THR A 153 5.61 -16.31 -4.65
C THR A 153 6.89 -16.71 -3.94
N TYR A 154 6.79 -17.70 -3.05
CA TYR A 154 7.95 -18.22 -2.33
C TYR A 154 8.30 -19.62 -2.85
N GLY A 155 9.41 -19.71 -3.59
CA GLY A 155 9.83 -20.95 -4.24
C GLY A 155 8.82 -21.43 -5.29
N GLN A 156 8.26 -22.63 -5.10
CA GLN A 156 7.24 -23.23 -5.98
C GLN A 156 5.80 -23.00 -5.49
N GLN A 157 5.62 -22.29 -4.37
CA GLN A 157 4.31 -22.04 -3.77
C GLN A 157 3.91 -20.58 -3.97
N GLY A 158 2.70 -20.38 -4.50
CA GLY A 158 2.06 -19.08 -4.58
C GLY A 158 0.87 -19.02 -3.63
N LEU A 159 0.77 -17.93 -2.87
CA LEU A 159 -0.41 -17.62 -2.08
C LEU A 159 -1.00 -16.31 -2.60
N SER A 160 -2.32 -16.27 -2.69
CA SER A 160 -3.05 -15.02 -2.88
C SER A 160 -4.20 -14.95 -1.88
N LEU A 161 -4.47 -13.74 -1.43
CA LEU A 161 -5.57 -13.44 -0.54
C LEU A 161 -6.18 -12.09 -0.90
N THR A 162 -7.48 -11.97 -0.67
CA THR A 162 -8.24 -10.77 -1.01
C THR A 162 -8.95 -10.23 0.22
N THR A 163 -9.02 -8.92 0.34
CA THR A 163 -9.79 -8.23 1.37
C THR A 163 -10.73 -7.23 0.72
N GLN A 164 -11.85 -6.96 1.40
CA GLN A 164 -12.84 -6.00 0.95
C GLN A 164 -13.00 -4.92 2.01
N GLY A 165 -13.21 -3.69 1.55
CA GLY A 165 -13.43 -2.55 2.42
C GLY A 165 -14.71 -2.68 3.24
N VAL A 166 -14.64 -2.28 4.51
CA VAL A 166 -15.78 -2.22 5.44
C VAL A 166 -16.00 -0.76 5.82
N GLU A 167 -17.22 -0.25 5.57
CA GLU A 167 -17.56 1.12 5.98
C GLU A 167 -17.50 1.28 7.49
N ILE A 168 -16.89 2.38 7.93
CA ILE A 168 -16.82 2.76 9.33
C ILE A 168 -18.08 3.58 9.63
N LYS A 169 -18.87 3.12 10.60
CA LYS A 169 -20.01 3.89 11.11
C LYS A 169 -19.48 4.93 12.08
N ASN A 170 -19.82 6.19 11.81
CA ASN A 170 -19.67 7.29 12.75
C ASN A 170 -20.87 7.35 13.70
#